data_AF-A0A6H1ZUH7-F1
#
_entry.id   AF-A0A6H1ZUH7-F1
#
_cell.length_a   1.000
_cell.length_b   1.000
_cell.length_c   1.000
_cell.angle_alpha   90.00
_cell.angle_beta   90.00
_cell.angle_gamma   90.00
#
_symmetry.space_group_name_H-M   'P 1'
#
loop_
_entity.id
_entity.type
_entity.pdbx_description
1 polymer ?
#
loop_
_entity_poly.entity_id
_entity_poly.type
_entity_poly.pdbx_seq_one_letter_code
_entity_poly.pdbx_strand_id
1 'polypeptide(L)'
;GDRAKIGYRAEIGYRAKIGDGAEIEKRLTYIIGSMHQCYLYDPAQSMIGIGCIVRSIDEWRERFSNILEGKASSEYNYTSKQIAEYLRYIELFAISLKE
;
A
#
# COMPACT_ATOMS: atom_id res chain seq x y z
N GLY A 1 4.68 27.86 -15.18
CA GLY A 1 3.37 28.53 -15.30
C GLY A 1 2.45 27.94 -14.27
N ASP A 2 1.60 28.75 -13.66
CA ASP A 2 0.87 28.49 -12.40
C ASP A 2 -0.13 27.31 -12.43
N ARG A 3 -0.16 26.54 -13.53
CA ARG A 3 -1.01 25.36 -13.72
C ARG A 3 -0.30 24.24 -14.50
N ALA A 4 1.03 24.24 -14.53
CA ALA A 4 1.78 23.20 -15.20
C ALA A 4 1.58 21.86 -14.47
N LYS A 5 1.09 20.84 -15.20
CA LYS A 5 0.95 19.47 -14.70
C LYS A 5 2.03 18.60 -15.32
N ILE A 6 2.76 17.85 -14.50
CA ILE A 6 3.70 16.84 -14.96
C ILE A 6 2.90 15.55 -15.20
N GLY A 7 2.93 15.04 -16.43
CA GLY A 7 2.17 13.86 -16.83
C GLY A 7 2.93 12.55 -16.63
N TYR A 8 2.22 11.44 -16.82
CA TYR A 8 2.79 10.10 -16.83
C TYR A 8 3.92 9.98 -17.87
N ARG A 9 5.07 9.41 -17.48
CA ARG A 9 6.33 9.29 -18.26
C ARG A 9 7.13 10.58 -18.48
N ALA A 10 6.85 11.65 -17.77
CA ALA A 10 7.73 12.80 -17.78
C ALA A 10 9.05 12.49 -17.05
N GLU A 11 10.18 12.78 -17.69
CA GLU A 11 11.50 12.68 -17.07
C GLU A 11 11.95 14.06 -16.58
N ILE A 12 12.35 14.14 -15.31
CA ILE A 12 12.86 15.36 -14.69
C ILE A 12 14.39 15.29 -14.65
N GLY A 13 15.05 16.17 -15.40
CA GLY A 13 16.51 16.18 -15.53
C GLY A 13 17.24 16.74 -14.30
N TYR A 14 18.55 16.47 -14.25
CA TYR A 14 19.44 17.01 -13.22
C TYR A 14 19.42 18.55 -13.21
N ARG A 15 19.30 19.15 -12.00
CA ARG A 15 19.11 20.60 -11.73
C ARG A 15 17.75 21.20 -12.10
N ALA A 16 16.76 20.38 -12.44
CA ALA A 16 15.38 20.88 -12.53
C ALA A 16 14.94 21.45 -11.17
N LYS A 17 14.32 22.63 -11.21
CA LYS A 17 13.71 23.27 -10.04
C LYS A 17 12.20 23.09 -10.15
N ILE A 18 11.61 22.46 -9.14
CA ILE A 18 10.16 22.42 -8.98
C ILE A 18 9.75 23.74 -8.32
N GLY A 19 8.77 24.44 -8.91
CA GLY A 19 8.35 25.77 -8.47
C GLY A 19 7.62 25.77 -7.12
N ASP A 20 7.53 26.94 -6.51
CA ASP A 20 6.79 27.14 -5.25
C ASP A 20 5.31 26.78 -5.43
N GLY A 21 4.75 26.02 -4.48
CA GLY A 21 3.38 25.53 -4.52
C GLY A 21 3.18 24.20 -5.26
N ALA A 22 4.25 23.53 -5.70
CA ALA A 22 4.13 22.19 -6.24
C ALA A 22 3.78 21.17 -5.14
N GLU A 23 2.76 20.36 -5.41
CA GLU A 23 2.34 19.27 -4.56
C GLU A 23 3.05 17.98 -5.02
N ILE A 24 3.85 17.40 -4.12
CA ILE A 24 4.45 16.09 -4.31
C ILE A 24 3.68 15.12 -3.44
N GLU A 25 2.88 14.25 -4.05
CA GLU A 25 2.18 13.19 -3.32
C GLU A 25 3.21 12.25 -2.67
N LYS A 26 3.26 12.26 -1.34
CA LYS A 26 4.02 11.29 -0.56
C LYS A 26 3.08 10.15 -0.19
N ARG A 27 3.21 9.02 -0.89
CA ARG A 27 2.44 7.82 -0.56
C ARG A 27 3.36 6.71 -0.08
N LEU A 28 2.87 5.93 0.87
CA LEU A 28 3.51 4.68 1.25
C LEU A 28 3.34 3.69 0.10
N THR A 29 4.45 3.24 -0.47
CA THR A 29 4.43 2.35 -1.64
C THR A 29 4.89 0.93 -1.31
N TYR A 30 5.72 0.76 -0.28
CA TYR A 30 6.39 -0.52 -0.02
C TYR A 30 6.79 -0.67 1.44
N ILE A 31 6.55 -1.85 2.01
CA ILE A 31 7.03 -2.29 3.33
C ILE A 31 7.60 -3.69 3.17
N ILE A 32 8.79 -3.95 3.73
CA ILE A 32 9.30 -5.32 3.89
C ILE A 32 8.74 -5.87 5.20
N GLY A 33 7.81 -6.81 5.12
CA GLY A 33 7.28 -7.52 6.29
C GLY A 33 8.07 -8.77 6.65
N SER A 34 7.72 -9.41 7.76
CA SER A 34 8.43 -10.57 8.30
C SER A 34 8.42 -11.81 7.41
N MET A 35 7.40 -12.00 6.58
CA MET A 35 7.26 -13.14 5.65
C MET A 35 7.30 -12.73 4.19
N HIS A 36 6.56 -11.67 3.89
CA HIS A 36 6.32 -11.11 2.58
C HIS A 36 6.36 -9.60 2.64
N GLN A 37 6.82 -9.02 1.54
CA GLN A 37 6.65 -7.61 1.25
C GLN A 37 5.17 -7.25 1.12
N CYS A 38 4.85 -6.03 1.54
CA CYS A 38 3.59 -5.36 1.26
C CYS A 38 3.86 -4.21 0.28
N TYR A 39 3.01 -4.03 -0.72
CA TYR A 39 3.18 -2.98 -1.70
C TYR A 39 1.85 -2.42 -2.19
N LEU A 40 1.85 -1.14 -2.53
CA LEU A 40 0.72 -0.49 -3.17
C LEU A 40 0.62 -0.97 -4.62
N TYR A 41 -0.53 -1.52 -5.00
CA TYR A 41 -0.77 -2.02 -6.36
C TYR A 41 -1.61 -1.06 -7.19
N ASP A 42 -2.79 -0.69 -6.70
CA ASP A 42 -3.67 0.30 -7.34
C ASP A 42 -4.28 1.22 -6.27
N PRO A 43 -3.81 2.48 -6.14
CA PRO A 43 -4.35 3.41 -5.16
C PRO A 43 -5.80 3.79 -5.43
N ALA A 44 -6.24 3.86 -6.69
CA ALA A 44 -7.60 4.27 -7.04
C ALA A 44 -8.63 3.23 -6.58
N GLN A 45 -8.22 1.97 -6.51
CA GLN A 45 -9.05 0.84 -6.06
C GLN A 45 -8.70 0.37 -4.65
N SER A 46 -7.78 1.05 -3.94
CA SER A 46 -7.28 0.63 -2.63
C SER A 46 -6.75 -0.81 -2.62
N MET A 47 -6.07 -1.21 -3.70
CA MET A 47 -5.49 -2.54 -3.85
C MET A 47 -4.04 -2.56 -3.38
N ILE A 48 -3.71 -3.51 -2.51
CA ILE A 48 -2.36 -3.76 -2.03
C ILE A 48 -1.98 -5.22 -2.20
N GLY A 49 -0.71 -5.46 -2.49
CA GLY A 49 -0.14 -6.78 -2.53
C GLY A 49 0.48 -7.16 -1.19
N ILE A 50 0.29 -8.40 -0.76
CA ILE A 50 1.07 -9.07 0.29
C ILE A 50 1.64 -10.34 -0.34
N GLY A 51 2.96 -10.34 -0.58
CA GLY A 51 3.60 -11.39 -1.38
C GLY A 51 3.07 -11.42 -2.81
N CYS A 52 2.69 -12.60 -3.29
CA CYS A 52 2.18 -12.79 -4.66
C CYS A 52 0.68 -12.50 -4.81
N ILE A 53 -0.02 -12.15 -3.73
CA ILE A 53 -1.47 -11.99 -3.72
C ILE A 53 -1.81 -10.50 -3.62
N VAL A 54 -2.72 -10.05 -4.47
CA VAL A 54 -3.21 -8.68 -4.51
C VAL A 54 -4.70 -8.69 -4.20
N ARG A 55 -5.12 -7.84 -3.25
CA ARG A 55 -6.51 -7.70 -2.81
C ARG A 55 -6.78 -6.26 -2.39
N SER A 56 -8.05 -5.91 -2.26
CA SER A 56 -8.41 -4.62 -1.65
C SER A 56 -8.03 -4.63 -0.17
N ILE A 57 -7.85 -3.45 0.41
CA ILE A 57 -7.61 -3.28 1.84
C ILE A 57 -8.71 -3.96 2.67
N ASP A 58 -9.97 -3.84 2.28
CA ASP A 58 -11.09 -4.42 3.03
C ASP A 58 -11.14 -5.95 2.91
N GLU A 59 -10.86 -6.50 1.74
CA GLU A 59 -10.72 -7.94 1.56
C GLU A 59 -9.59 -8.52 2.42
N TRP A 60 -8.46 -7.82 2.51
CA TRP A 60 -7.36 -8.24 3.38
C TRP A 60 -7.75 -8.23 4.87
N ARG A 61 -8.44 -7.18 5.32
CA ARG A 61 -8.97 -7.09 6.69
C ARG A 61 -9.89 -8.25 7.00
N GLU A 62 -10.90 -8.46 6.15
CA GLU A 62 -11.89 -9.53 6.33
C GLU A 62 -11.20 -10.90 6.37
N ARG A 63 -10.28 -11.15 5.44
CA ARG A 63 -9.56 -12.43 5.37
C ARG A 63 -8.76 -12.71 6.64
N PHE A 64 -8.01 -11.73 7.13
CA PHE A 64 -7.23 -11.91 8.36
C PHE A 64 -8.11 -12.05 9.60
N SER A 65 -9.23 -11.33 9.69
CA SER A 65 -10.23 -11.54 10.74
C SER A 65 -10.79 -12.97 10.71
N ASN A 66 -11.18 -13.46 9.53
CA ASN A 66 -11.69 -14.83 9.37
C ASN A 66 -10.65 -15.89 9.76
N ILE A 67 -9.36 -15.66 9.49
CA ILE A 67 -8.29 -16.56 9.93
C ILE A 67 -8.13 -16.54 11.45
N LEU A 68 -8.15 -15.34 12.08
CA LEU A 68 -8.06 -15.21 13.54
C LEU A 68 -9.26 -15.81 14.27
N GLU A 69 -10.44 -15.76 13.67
CA GLU A 69 -11.67 -16.38 14.17
C GLU A 69 -11.74 -17.90 13.90
N GLY A 70 -10.74 -18.48 13.21
CA GLY A 70 -10.71 -19.90 12.84
C GLY A 70 -11.71 -20.30 11.77
N LYS A 71 -12.29 -19.33 11.05
CA LYS A 71 -13.26 -19.54 9.96
C LYS A 71 -12.59 -19.82 8.61
N ALA A 72 -11.31 -19.49 8.47
CA ALA A 72 -10.52 -19.72 7.27
C ALA A 72 -9.09 -20.15 7.60
N SER A 73 -8.48 -20.93 6.72
CA SER A 73 -7.04 -21.20 6.79
C SER A 73 -6.25 -20.11 6.07
N SER A 74 -5.05 -19.83 6.57
CA SER A 74 -4.07 -19.00 5.87
C SER A 74 -3.47 -19.78 4.70
N GLU A 75 -3.39 -19.15 3.52
CA GLU A 75 -2.65 -19.68 2.36
C GLU A 75 -1.17 -19.98 2.68
N TYR A 76 -0.59 -19.23 3.62
CA TYR A 76 0.82 -19.25 3.97
C TYR A 76 1.09 -19.62 5.43
N ASN A 77 0.10 -20.17 6.14
CA ASN A 77 0.18 -20.52 7.57
C ASN A 77 0.73 -19.40 8.46
N TYR A 78 0.29 -18.15 8.24
CA TYR A 78 0.67 -17.03 9.10
C TYR A 78 0.33 -17.31 10.56
N THR A 79 1.30 -17.04 11.45
CA THR A 79 1.05 -17.00 12.88
C THR A 79 0.17 -15.80 13.25
N SER A 80 -0.53 -15.85 14.39
CA SER A 80 -1.34 -14.71 14.85
C SER A 80 -0.52 -13.42 15.03
N LYS A 81 0.77 -13.54 15.37
CA LYS A 81 1.69 -12.38 15.46
C LYS A 81 1.96 -11.76 14.09
N GLN A 82 2.19 -12.59 13.07
CA GLN A 82 2.36 -12.13 11.70
C GLN A 82 1.06 -11.50 11.18
N ILE A 83 -0.09 -12.11 11.45
CA ILE A 83 -1.38 -11.51 11.06
C ILE A 83 -1.53 -10.12 11.69
N ALA A 84 -1.21 -9.97 12.97
CA ALA A 84 -1.25 -8.66 13.64
C ALA A 84 -0.27 -7.64 13.04
N GLU A 85 0.91 -8.09 12.62
CA GLU A 85 1.88 -7.26 11.90
C GLU A 85 1.31 -6.79 10.55
N TYR A 86 0.80 -7.72 9.73
CA TYR A 86 0.25 -7.39 8.42
C TYR A 86 -0.99 -6.51 8.51
N LEU A 87 -1.87 -6.71 9.50
CA LEU A 87 -2.99 -5.81 9.76
C LEU A 87 -2.51 -4.38 10.03
N ARG A 88 -1.42 -4.19 10.79
CA ARG A 88 -0.85 -2.84 10.99
C ARG A 88 -0.35 -2.23 9.69
N TYR A 89 0.28 -3.03 8.81
CA TYR A 89 0.73 -2.54 7.50
C TYR A 89 -0.44 -2.17 6.60
N ILE A 90 -1.49 -3.00 6.57
CA ILE A 90 -2.73 -2.72 5.86
C ILE A 90 -3.31 -1.37 6.32
N GLU A 91 -3.33 -1.10 7.63
CA GLU A 91 -3.79 0.19 8.16
C GLU A 91 -2.88 1.36 7.77
N LEU A 92 -1.56 1.17 7.73
CA LEU A 92 -0.64 2.21 7.25
C LEU A 92 -0.91 2.56 5.78
N PHE A 93 -1.14 1.55 4.92
CA PHE A 93 -1.57 1.79 3.54
C PHE A 93 -2.92 2.51 3.50
N ALA A 94 -3.90 2.09 4.29
CA ALA A 94 -5.22 2.71 4.35
C ALA A 94 -5.17 4.19 4.76
N ILE A 95 -4.31 4.56 5.71
CA ILE A 95 -4.08 5.96 6.09
C ILE A 95 -3.43 6.72 4.93
N SER A 96 -2.41 6.14 4.29
CA SER A 96 -1.67 6.79 3.19
C SER A 96 -2.49 7.03 1.90
N LEU A 97 -3.67 6.41 1.78
CA LEU A 97 -4.59 6.60 0.66
C LEU A 97 -5.67 7.66 0.93
N LYS A 98 -5.83 8.10 2.18
CA LYS A 98 -6.80 9.15 2.56
C LYS A 98 -6.24 10.57 2.41
N GLU A 99 -4.93 10.69 2.22
CA GLU A 99 -4.19 11.92 1.92
C GLU A 99 -4.07 12.11 0.40
#